data_AF-A0A2G9UPQ6-F1
#
_entry.id   AF-A0A2G9UPQ6-F1
#
_cell.length_a   1.000
_cell.length_b   1.000
_cell.length_c   1.000
_cell.angle_alpha   90.00
_cell.angle_beta   90.00
_cell.angle_gamma   90.00
#
_symmetry.space_group_name_H-M   'P 1'
#
loop_
_entity.id
_entity.type
_entity.pdbx_description
1 polymer ?
#
loop_
_entity_poly.entity_id
_entity_poly.type
_entity_poly.pdbx_seq_one_letter_code
_entity_poly.pdbx_strand_id
1 'polypeptide(L)'
;MSQPFQAKQSKCELVEFDVHLSADGVPVLIHDDSTGRTSKEDVIIRQATAKDIKNIPLKIVSGIKGVIPTLVEAVDWCLQNNMKMIFDIKDDDPKMIKSLTDLIKSKNLYAKAIISSFNPRVAFSVKRVDKNILTGFTSRTGYMTYEDEERRILRNCSPLLYINYIIDDLTDLGIRSFILPAFLGVDMLLLHYKCINRSFPLVFSTNFIELILVT
;
A
#
# COMPACT_ATOMS: atom_id res chain seq x y z
N MET A 1 -10.37 0.53 13.96
CA MET A 1 -11.07 -0.75 13.71
C MET A 1 -12.35 -0.63 12.84
N SER A 2 -12.70 0.53 12.26
CA SER A 2 -13.92 0.68 11.45
C SER A 2 -13.85 -0.02 10.08
N GLN A 3 -12.71 0.10 9.37
CA GLN A 3 -12.53 -0.48 8.03
C GLN A 3 -12.62 -2.02 7.98
N PRO A 4 -11.89 -2.79 8.82
CA PRO A 4 -11.99 -4.26 8.79
C PRO A 4 -13.41 -4.74 9.12
N PHE A 5 -14.05 -4.08 10.10
CA PHE A 5 -15.41 -4.40 10.52
C PHE A 5 -16.43 -4.17 9.38
N GLN A 6 -16.30 -3.07 8.64
CA GLN A 6 -17.12 -2.79 7.47
C GLN A 6 -16.88 -3.82 6.35
N ALA A 7 -15.62 -4.17 6.06
CA ALA A 7 -15.28 -5.16 5.03
C ALA A 7 -15.93 -6.53 5.27
N LYS A 8 -15.97 -6.98 6.53
CA LYS A 8 -16.66 -8.23 6.90
C LYS A 8 -18.17 -8.15 6.68
N GLN A 9 -18.81 -7.02 6.99
CA GLN A 9 -20.24 -6.84 6.76
C GLN A 9 -20.61 -6.87 5.28
N SER A 10 -19.72 -6.38 4.41
CA SER A 10 -19.91 -6.37 2.96
C SER A 10 -19.52 -7.67 2.24
N LYS A 11 -19.24 -8.76 2.97
CA LYS A 11 -18.74 -10.05 2.42
C LYS A 11 -17.45 -9.92 1.61
N CYS A 12 -16.63 -8.91 1.89
CA CYS A 12 -15.29 -8.83 1.31
C CYS A 12 -14.40 -9.89 1.96
N GLU A 13 -13.56 -10.56 1.17
CA GLU A 13 -12.57 -11.52 1.68
C GLU A 13 -11.19 -10.90 1.89
N LEU A 14 -11.00 -9.66 1.45
CA LEU A 14 -9.73 -8.95 1.40
C LEU A 14 -9.89 -7.56 2.02
N VAL A 15 -8.92 -7.14 2.81
CA VAL A 15 -8.82 -5.78 3.35
C VAL A 15 -7.47 -5.19 2.96
N GLU A 16 -7.48 -3.95 2.50
CA GLU A 16 -6.27 -3.18 2.22
C GLU A 16 -5.99 -2.25 3.41
N PHE A 17 -4.70 -2.07 3.71
CA PHE A 17 -4.21 -1.26 4.80
C PHE A 17 -3.03 -0.40 4.34
N ASP A 18 -3.18 0.92 4.45
CA ASP A 18 -2.03 1.81 4.49
C ASP A 18 -1.24 1.63 5.79
N VAL A 19 0.07 1.43 5.68
CA VAL A 19 0.96 1.24 6.84
C VAL A 19 2.00 2.35 6.91
N HIS A 20 2.17 2.93 8.10
CA HIS A 20 3.22 3.89 8.42
C HIS A 20 4.01 3.49 9.65
N LEU A 21 5.26 3.94 9.75
CA LEU A 21 6.06 3.80 10.97
C LEU A 21 5.81 4.97 11.92
N SER A 22 5.57 4.65 13.19
CA SER A 22 5.67 5.61 14.29
C SER A 22 7.13 6.01 14.55
N ALA A 23 7.35 7.03 15.39
CA ALA A 23 8.67 7.49 15.78
C ALA A 23 9.54 6.41 16.45
N ASP A 24 8.90 5.50 17.21
CA ASP A 24 9.53 4.36 17.87
C ASP A 24 9.64 3.11 16.95
N GLY A 25 9.32 3.25 15.67
CA GLY A 25 9.49 2.20 14.65
C GLY A 25 8.43 1.11 14.69
N VAL A 26 7.27 1.37 15.30
CA VAL A 26 6.14 0.44 15.34
C VAL A 26 5.19 0.75 14.18
N PRO A 27 4.85 -0.24 13.32
CA PRO A 27 3.93 -0.01 12.23
C PRO A 27 2.48 0.21 12.72
N VAL A 28 1.84 1.27 12.23
CA VAL A 28 0.47 1.69 12.53
C VAL A 28 -0.35 1.87 11.24
N LEU A 29 -1.68 1.74 11.34
CA LEU A 29 -2.55 1.75 10.15
C LEU A 29 -3.32 3.07 10.00
N ILE A 30 -2.91 3.88 9.03
CA ILE A 30 -3.53 5.16 8.68
C ILE A 30 -3.10 5.54 7.27
N HIS A 31 -3.99 6.16 6.49
CA HIS A 31 -3.64 6.55 5.13
C HIS A 31 -2.67 7.74 5.09
N ASP A 32 -2.99 8.84 5.76
CA ASP A 32 -2.22 10.08 5.65
C ASP A 32 -0.98 10.06 6.56
N ASP A 33 0.00 10.92 6.24
CA ASP A 33 1.17 11.15 7.09
C ASP A 33 0.83 11.82 8.43
N SER A 34 -0.38 12.38 8.56
CA SER A 34 -0.89 12.98 9.79
C SER A 34 -2.33 12.59 10.11
N THR A 35 -2.75 12.81 11.36
CA THR A 35 -4.10 12.46 11.82
C THR A 35 -5.17 13.52 11.56
N GLY A 36 -4.82 14.69 10.99
CA GLY A 36 -5.72 15.85 10.90
C GLY A 36 -7.00 15.62 10.09
N ARG A 37 -6.93 14.80 9.03
CA ARG A 37 -8.14 14.47 8.23
C ARG A 37 -9.09 13.55 8.99
N THR A 38 -8.57 12.59 9.74
CA THR A 38 -9.34 11.48 10.33
C THR A 38 -9.62 11.64 11.82
N SER A 39 -9.02 12.61 12.49
CA SER A 39 -9.22 12.91 13.91
C SER A 39 -9.38 14.41 14.15
N LYS A 40 -9.52 14.82 15.42
CA LYS A 40 -9.52 16.25 15.79
C LYS A 40 -8.11 16.81 16.00
N GLU A 41 -7.16 15.94 16.27
CA GLU A 41 -5.77 16.29 16.53
C GLU A 41 -4.99 16.15 15.22
N ASP A 42 -4.01 17.01 14.98
CA ASP A 42 -3.14 16.92 13.81
C ASP A 42 -1.73 16.52 14.23
N VAL A 43 -1.53 15.21 14.38
CA VAL A 43 -0.28 14.61 14.81
C VAL A 43 0.39 13.96 13.61
N ILE A 44 1.67 14.29 13.38
CA ILE A 44 2.51 13.67 12.35
C ILE A 44 2.94 12.29 12.83
N ILE A 45 2.60 11.24 12.07
CA ILE A 45 2.77 9.84 12.48
C ILE A 45 4.22 9.50 12.79
N ARG A 46 5.15 9.93 11.94
CA ARG A 46 6.60 9.68 12.10
C ARG A 46 7.23 10.40 13.29
N GLN A 47 6.51 11.33 13.91
CA GLN A 47 7.00 12.14 15.03
C GLN A 47 6.38 11.75 16.38
N ALA A 48 5.42 10.82 16.39
CA ALA A 48 4.75 10.36 17.59
C ALA A 48 5.00 8.87 17.85
N THR A 49 4.97 8.45 19.12
CA THR A 49 5.10 7.03 19.47
C THR A 49 3.81 6.28 19.13
N ALA A 50 3.89 4.97 18.87
CA ALA A 50 2.69 4.17 18.64
C ALA A 50 1.72 4.19 19.83
N LYS A 51 2.25 4.34 21.06
CA LYS A 51 1.43 4.49 22.27
C LYS A 51 0.60 5.78 22.22
N ASP A 52 1.20 6.89 21.80
CA ASP A 52 0.51 8.17 21.71
C ASP A 52 -0.52 8.15 20.58
N ILE A 53 -0.12 7.64 19.40
CA ILE A 53 -0.99 7.48 18.23
C ILE A 53 -2.24 6.66 18.55
N LYS A 54 -2.09 5.58 19.31
CA LYS A 54 -3.20 4.69 19.70
C LYS A 54 -4.25 5.37 20.59
N ASN A 55 -3.89 6.46 21.29
CA ASN A 55 -4.82 7.21 22.13
C ASN A 55 -5.62 8.26 21.35
N ILE A 56 -5.29 8.51 20.09
CA ILE A 56 -5.96 9.52 19.26
C ILE A 56 -7.34 9.00 18.82
N PRO A 57 -8.44 9.66 19.21
CA PRO A 57 -9.78 9.26 18.80
C PRO A 57 -10.04 9.64 17.34
N LEU A 58 -10.42 8.66 16.53
CA LEU A 58 -10.86 8.88 15.16
C LEU A 58 -12.26 9.52 15.15
N LYS A 59 -12.54 10.29 14.09
CA LYS A 59 -13.88 10.80 13.78
C LYS A 59 -14.86 9.62 13.71
N ILE A 60 -16.04 9.81 14.29
CA ILE A 60 -17.07 8.78 14.35
C ILE A 60 -17.62 8.59 12.93
N VAL A 61 -17.57 7.36 12.44
CA VAL A 61 -18.16 6.96 11.15
C VAL A 61 -19.25 5.94 11.44
N SER A 62 -20.48 6.21 10.99
CA SER A 62 -21.64 5.33 11.21
C SER A 62 -21.88 4.95 12.69
N GLY A 63 -21.64 5.89 13.61
CA GLY A 63 -21.79 5.67 15.06
C GLY A 63 -20.65 4.88 15.71
N ILE A 64 -19.67 4.42 14.95
CA ILE A 64 -18.55 3.63 15.44
C ILE A 64 -17.41 4.56 15.87
N LYS A 65 -17.02 4.46 17.15
CA LYS A 65 -15.79 5.06 17.68
C LYS A 65 -14.62 4.14 17.37
N GLY A 66 -13.47 4.71 17.05
CA GLY A 66 -12.27 3.94 16.77
C GLY A 66 -11.00 4.71 17.12
N VAL A 67 -9.92 3.95 17.20
CA VAL A 67 -8.55 4.45 17.31
C VAL A 67 -7.73 3.86 16.16
N ILE A 68 -6.55 4.43 15.95
CA ILE A 68 -5.55 3.97 14.98
C ILE A 68 -4.94 2.67 15.52
N PRO A 69 -5.14 1.51 14.85
CA PRO A 69 -4.59 0.25 15.30
C PRO A 69 -3.12 0.10 14.89
N THR A 70 -2.38 -0.70 15.64
CA THR A 70 -1.09 -1.22 15.20
C THR A 70 -1.29 -2.29 14.11
N LEU A 71 -0.25 -2.54 13.32
CA LEU A 71 -0.25 -3.60 12.31
C LEU A 71 -0.55 -4.98 12.94
N VAL A 72 0.05 -5.29 14.10
CA VAL A 72 -0.15 -6.58 14.77
C VAL A 72 -1.61 -6.80 15.17
N GLU A 73 -2.24 -5.78 15.77
CA GLU A 73 -3.65 -5.85 16.18
C GLU A 73 -4.58 -6.08 15.00
N ALA A 74 -4.32 -5.39 13.88
CA ALA A 74 -5.12 -5.56 12.68
C ALA A 74 -4.94 -6.94 12.04
N VAL A 75 -3.70 -7.45 12.00
CA VAL A 75 -3.41 -8.81 11.52
C VAL A 75 -4.11 -9.86 12.37
N ASP A 76 -4.04 -9.73 13.69
CA ASP A 76 -4.72 -10.66 14.61
C ASP A 76 -6.24 -10.65 14.41
N TRP A 77 -6.81 -9.45 14.23
CA TRP A 77 -8.23 -9.32 13.89
C TRP A 77 -8.55 -9.99 12.56
N CYS A 78 -7.75 -9.77 11.50
CA CYS A 78 -7.95 -10.39 10.19
C CYS A 78 -7.87 -11.92 10.26
N LEU A 79 -6.93 -12.47 11.02
CA LEU A 79 -6.80 -13.91 11.23
C LEU A 79 -8.03 -14.51 11.91
N GLN A 80 -8.53 -13.87 12.97
CA GLN A 80 -9.76 -14.28 13.68
C GLN A 80 -11.00 -14.24 12.78
N ASN A 81 -10.98 -13.40 11.75
CA ASN A 81 -12.09 -13.21 10.83
C ASN A 81 -11.86 -13.86 9.44
N ASN A 82 -10.78 -14.65 9.30
CA ASN A 82 -10.38 -15.29 8.05
C ASN A 82 -10.27 -14.34 6.84
N MET A 83 -9.79 -13.12 7.07
CA MET A 83 -9.59 -12.11 6.03
C MET A 83 -8.19 -12.22 5.43
N LYS A 84 -8.09 -12.03 4.11
CA LYS A 84 -6.83 -11.75 3.40
C LYS A 84 -6.49 -10.26 3.53
N MET A 85 -5.22 -9.92 3.31
CA MET A 85 -4.67 -8.60 3.58
C MET A 85 -3.79 -8.13 2.43
N ILE A 86 -3.92 -6.84 2.08
CA ILE A 86 -2.91 -6.10 1.32
C ILE A 86 -2.35 -5.02 2.26
N PHE A 87 -1.03 -4.98 2.41
CA PHE A 87 -0.34 -3.91 3.12
C PHE A 87 0.26 -2.96 2.10
N ASP A 88 -0.33 -1.78 1.94
CA ASP A 88 0.23 -0.73 1.10
C ASP A 88 1.19 0.12 1.93
N ILE A 89 2.47 0.11 1.55
CA ILE A 89 3.49 0.89 2.23
C ILE A 89 3.97 2.04 1.36
N LYS A 90 4.16 3.20 1.99
CA LYS A 90 4.49 4.46 1.28
C LYS A 90 5.99 4.72 1.18
N ASP A 91 6.81 4.00 1.95
CA ASP A 91 8.27 4.11 1.94
C ASP A 91 8.96 2.75 1.79
N ASP A 92 10.27 2.79 1.59
CA ASP A 92 11.16 1.64 1.56
C ASP A 92 12.05 1.56 2.82
N ASP A 93 11.56 2.04 3.97
CA ASP A 93 12.32 1.98 5.22
C ASP A 93 12.66 0.52 5.57
N PRO A 94 13.94 0.16 5.75
CA PRO A 94 14.34 -1.19 6.12
C PRO A 94 13.64 -1.73 7.37
N LYS A 95 13.29 -0.86 8.34
CA LYS A 95 12.53 -1.25 9.53
C LYS A 95 11.10 -1.65 9.19
N MET A 96 10.45 -0.96 8.26
CA MET A 96 9.11 -1.31 7.78
C MET A 96 9.14 -2.66 7.08
N ILE A 97 10.05 -2.83 6.11
CA ILE A 97 10.23 -4.07 5.36
C ILE A 97 10.53 -5.23 6.30
N LYS A 98 11.45 -5.05 7.25
CA LYS A 98 11.78 -6.07 8.26
C LYS A 98 10.57 -6.42 9.11
N SER A 99 9.82 -5.43 9.60
CA SER A 99 8.64 -5.65 10.45
C SER A 99 7.56 -6.46 9.73
N LEU A 100 7.26 -6.13 8.47
CA LEU A 100 6.26 -6.86 7.67
C LEU A 100 6.73 -8.27 7.31
N THR A 101 7.98 -8.43 6.87
CA THR A 101 8.51 -9.74 6.50
C THR A 101 8.62 -10.69 7.70
N ASP A 102 9.06 -10.20 8.86
CA ASP A 102 9.08 -10.96 10.11
C ASP A 102 7.67 -11.33 10.58
N LEU A 103 6.69 -10.43 10.43
CA LEU A 103 5.28 -10.70 10.76
C LEU A 103 4.68 -11.79 9.87
N ILE A 104 4.92 -11.72 8.56
CA ILE A 104 4.45 -12.74 7.61
C ILE A 104 5.07 -14.10 7.92
N LYS A 105 6.37 -14.15 8.19
CA LYS A 105 7.10 -15.36 8.58
C LYS A 105 6.56 -15.95 9.87
N SER A 106 6.50 -15.16 10.94
CA SER A 106 6.13 -15.63 12.28
C SER A 106 4.68 -16.12 12.37
N LYS A 107 3.77 -15.54 11.60
CA LYS A 107 2.35 -15.92 11.58
C LYS A 107 1.96 -16.80 10.37
N ASN A 108 2.92 -17.23 9.56
CA ASN A 108 2.72 -18.03 8.34
C ASN A 108 1.66 -17.43 7.38
N LEU A 109 1.81 -16.15 7.06
CA LEU A 109 0.81 -15.38 6.29
C LEU A 109 1.03 -15.43 4.76
N TYR A 110 1.90 -16.29 4.25
CA TYR A 110 2.28 -16.35 2.84
C TYR A 110 1.08 -16.43 1.87
N ALA A 111 0.02 -17.16 2.25
CA ALA A 111 -1.20 -17.30 1.45
C ALA A 111 -2.29 -16.26 1.76
N LYS A 112 -2.06 -15.37 2.73
CA LYS A 112 -3.05 -14.42 3.26
C LYS A 112 -2.64 -12.96 3.16
N ALA A 113 -1.38 -12.65 2.88
CA ALA A 113 -0.86 -11.29 2.87
C ALA A 113 -0.10 -10.98 1.58
N ILE A 114 -0.32 -9.78 1.05
CA ILE A 114 0.44 -9.19 -0.05
C ILE A 114 1.03 -7.86 0.45
N ILE A 115 2.30 -7.59 0.15
CA ILE A 115 2.90 -6.27 0.41
C ILE A 115 2.92 -5.49 -0.91
N SER A 116 2.21 -4.35 -0.98
CA SER A 116 2.18 -3.46 -2.14
C SER A 116 2.85 -2.12 -1.86
N SER A 117 3.27 -1.44 -2.93
CA SER A 117 3.72 -0.06 -2.87
C SER A 117 3.74 0.57 -4.26
N PHE A 118 3.66 1.90 -4.31
CA PHE A 118 4.06 2.69 -5.47
C PHE A 118 5.58 2.81 -5.63
N ASN A 119 6.36 2.54 -4.58
CA ASN A 119 7.82 2.54 -4.66
C ASN A 119 8.32 1.15 -5.11
N PRO A 120 8.89 1.01 -6.33
CA PRO A 120 9.33 -0.29 -6.83
C PRO A 120 10.44 -0.92 -5.98
N ARG A 121 11.19 -0.13 -5.20
CA ARG A 121 12.22 -0.64 -4.28
C ARG A 121 11.66 -1.54 -3.20
N VAL A 122 10.39 -1.35 -2.81
CA VAL A 122 9.73 -2.17 -1.79
C VAL A 122 9.65 -3.61 -2.25
N ALA A 123 9.03 -3.86 -3.40
CA ALA A 123 8.85 -5.21 -3.92
C ALA A 123 10.20 -5.90 -4.13
N PHE A 124 11.16 -5.17 -4.73
CA PHE A 124 12.52 -5.67 -4.93
C PHE A 124 13.20 -6.06 -3.61
N SER A 125 13.09 -5.22 -2.57
CA SER A 125 13.71 -5.44 -1.28
C SER A 125 13.05 -6.60 -0.51
N VAL A 126 11.72 -6.69 -0.54
CA VAL A 126 10.99 -7.82 0.06
C VAL A 126 11.40 -9.14 -0.60
N LYS A 127 11.44 -9.20 -1.94
CA LYS A 127 11.83 -10.41 -2.67
C LYS A 127 13.28 -10.83 -2.43
N ARG A 128 14.17 -9.90 -2.04
CA ARG A 128 15.53 -10.23 -1.59
C ARG A 128 15.57 -10.82 -0.18
N VAL A 129 14.63 -10.47 0.68
CA VAL A 129 14.51 -11.02 2.05
C VAL A 129 13.83 -12.39 2.05
N ASP A 130 12.76 -12.53 1.26
CA ASP A 130 12.01 -13.77 1.11
C ASP A 130 11.23 -13.76 -0.21
N LYS A 131 11.59 -14.69 -1.11
CA LYS A 131 10.98 -14.80 -2.44
C LYS A 131 9.54 -15.28 -2.42
N ASN A 132 9.12 -15.97 -1.35
CA ASN A 132 7.80 -16.56 -1.22
C ASN A 132 6.74 -15.56 -0.76
N ILE A 133 7.16 -14.39 -0.27
CA ILE A 133 6.21 -13.33 0.10
C ILE A 133 5.63 -12.74 -1.17
N LEU A 134 4.29 -12.68 -1.23
CA LEU A 134 3.59 -12.07 -2.34
C LEU A 134 3.80 -10.55 -2.31
N THR A 135 4.22 -9.97 -3.44
CA THR A 135 4.41 -8.52 -3.59
C THR A 135 3.57 -7.94 -4.72
N GLY A 136 3.05 -6.74 -4.47
CA GLY A 136 2.32 -5.93 -5.44
C GLY A 136 3.11 -4.71 -5.86
N PHE A 137 2.97 -4.30 -7.11
CA PHE A 137 3.41 -2.99 -7.57
C PHE A 137 2.21 -2.14 -7.99
N THR A 138 2.01 -1.05 -7.26
CA THR A 138 0.94 -0.10 -7.52
C THR A 138 1.43 0.97 -8.47
N SER A 139 0.70 1.23 -9.55
CA SER A 139 1.11 2.24 -10.52
C SER A 139 -0.08 2.98 -11.10
N ARG A 140 0.15 4.27 -11.33
CA ARG A 140 -0.71 5.13 -12.15
C ARG A 140 0.18 5.92 -13.10
N THR A 141 -0.28 6.07 -14.33
CA THR A 141 0.43 6.90 -15.32
C THR A 141 0.57 8.33 -14.80
N GLY A 142 1.80 8.84 -14.82
CA GLY A 142 2.13 10.18 -14.35
C GLY A 142 2.38 10.26 -12.84
N TYR A 143 2.57 9.15 -12.14
CA TYR A 143 2.74 9.13 -10.69
C TYR A 143 3.93 9.97 -10.20
N MET A 144 5.05 9.94 -10.92
CA MET A 144 6.26 10.68 -10.54
C MET A 144 6.13 12.17 -10.81
N THR A 145 5.36 12.54 -11.83
CA THR A 145 5.16 13.94 -12.23
C THR A 145 4.06 14.64 -11.43
N TYR A 146 2.93 13.96 -11.21
CA TYR A 146 1.71 14.57 -10.69
C TYR A 146 1.33 14.05 -9.31
N GLU A 147 0.85 14.94 -8.45
CA GLU A 147 0.38 14.58 -7.11
C GLU A 147 -1.02 13.98 -7.15
N ASP A 148 -1.88 14.52 -8.02
CA ASP A 148 -3.26 14.11 -8.20
C ASP A 148 -3.43 13.14 -9.38
N GLU A 149 -4.55 12.41 -9.36
CA GLU A 149 -4.93 11.45 -10.40
C GLU A 149 -5.39 12.09 -11.72
N GLU A 150 -5.83 13.35 -11.67
CA GLU A 150 -6.27 14.09 -12.85
C GLU A 150 -5.11 14.80 -13.57
N ARG A 151 -3.89 14.69 -13.04
CA ARG A 151 -2.66 15.28 -13.56
C ARG A 151 -2.74 16.80 -13.69
N ARG A 152 -3.32 17.45 -12.68
CA ARG A 152 -3.47 18.91 -12.62
C ARG A 152 -2.39 19.58 -11.76
N ILE A 153 -1.88 18.87 -10.75
CA ILE A 153 -0.96 19.38 -9.73
C ILE A 153 0.39 18.69 -9.91
N LEU A 154 1.41 19.47 -10.20
CA LEU A 154 2.79 18.99 -10.31
C LEU A 154 3.37 18.75 -8.92
N ARG A 155 4.03 17.60 -8.72
CA ARG A 155 4.74 17.31 -7.46
C ARG A 155 5.92 18.24 -7.23
N ASN A 156 6.54 18.71 -8.31
CA ASN A 156 7.66 19.63 -8.26
C ASN A 156 7.72 20.45 -9.54
N CYS A 157 8.11 21.73 -9.43
CA CYS A 157 8.31 22.65 -10.56
C CYS A 157 9.79 22.88 -10.88
N SER A 158 10.70 22.05 -10.36
CA SER A 158 12.14 22.14 -10.63
C SER A 158 12.53 21.60 -12.02
N PRO A 159 13.77 21.85 -12.50
CA PRO A 159 14.26 21.26 -13.76
C PRO A 159 14.23 19.72 -13.81
N LEU A 160 14.14 19.05 -12.65
CA LEU A 160 13.96 17.59 -12.55
C LEU A 160 12.60 17.13 -13.12
N LEU A 161 11.67 18.05 -13.38
CA LEU A 161 10.37 17.75 -13.95
C LEU A 161 10.47 16.98 -15.29
N TYR A 162 11.42 17.36 -16.16
CA TYR A 162 11.63 16.64 -17.44
C TYR A 162 12.10 15.20 -17.21
N ILE A 163 12.90 14.98 -16.18
CA ILE A 163 13.35 13.64 -15.79
C ILE A 163 12.14 12.83 -15.28
N ASN A 164 11.25 13.43 -14.49
CA ASN A 164 10.04 12.75 -14.01
C ASN A 164 9.13 12.31 -15.17
N TYR A 165 8.94 13.12 -16.21
CA TYR A 165 8.19 12.72 -17.41
C TYR A 165 8.81 11.48 -18.07
N ILE A 166 10.14 11.50 -18.27
CA ILE A 166 10.86 10.36 -18.85
C ILE A 166 10.70 9.10 -17.98
N ILE A 167 10.81 9.24 -16.66
CA ILE A 167 10.63 8.12 -15.73
C ILE A 167 9.19 7.57 -15.80
N ASP A 168 8.18 8.44 -15.86
CA ASP A 168 6.79 8.01 -16.01
C ASP A 168 6.59 7.22 -17.30
N ASP A 169 7.12 7.71 -18.44
CA ASP A 169 7.03 7.01 -19.73
C ASP A 169 7.77 5.67 -19.72
N LEU A 170 8.97 5.61 -19.14
CA LEU A 170 9.75 4.39 -18.99
C LEU A 170 9.06 3.37 -18.06
N THR A 171 8.43 3.86 -16.98
CA THR A 171 7.68 3.01 -16.05
C THR A 171 6.47 2.43 -16.74
N ASP A 172 5.69 3.23 -17.46
CA ASP A 172 4.54 2.77 -18.24
C ASP A 172 4.96 1.76 -19.32
N LEU A 173 6.05 2.03 -20.07
CA LEU A 173 6.58 1.11 -21.07
C LEU A 173 7.06 -0.21 -20.43
N GLY A 174 7.74 -0.12 -19.30
CA GLY A 174 8.25 -1.28 -18.54
C GLY A 174 7.12 -2.15 -18.00
N ILE A 175 6.03 -1.54 -17.51
CA ILE A 175 4.81 -2.25 -17.08
C ILE A 175 4.15 -2.93 -18.29
N ARG A 176 3.90 -2.20 -19.38
CA ARG A 176 3.24 -2.74 -20.58
C ARG A 176 4.01 -3.89 -21.22
N SER A 177 5.34 -3.80 -21.20
CA SER A 177 6.22 -4.83 -21.76
C SER A 177 6.49 -5.99 -20.79
N PHE A 178 5.90 -5.96 -19.58
CA PHE A 178 6.16 -6.89 -18.47
C PHE A 178 7.63 -6.97 -18.00
N ILE A 179 8.53 -6.14 -18.55
CA ILE A 179 9.96 -6.10 -18.18
C ILE A 179 10.12 -5.63 -16.73
N LEU A 180 9.45 -4.53 -16.35
CA LEU A 180 9.58 -3.98 -15.00
C LEU A 180 8.99 -4.93 -13.94
N PRO A 181 7.75 -5.46 -14.10
CA PRO A 181 7.21 -6.46 -13.18
C PRO A 181 8.12 -7.69 -13.03
N ALA A 182 8.62 -8.24 -14.14
CA ALA A 182 9.52 -9.38 -14.12
C ALA A 182 10.86 -9.08 -13.42
N PHE A 183 11.41 -7.88 -13.63
CA PHE A 183 12.64 -7.43 -12.97
C PHE A 183 12.47 -7.28 -11.46
N LEU A 184 11.35 -6.70 -11.01
CA LEU A 184 11.04 -6.53 -9.59
C LEU A 184 10.64 -7.85 -8.91
N GLY A 185 10.21 -8.84 -9.70
CA GLY A 185 9.69 -10.11 -9.21
C GLY A 185 8.33 -9.95 -8.51
N VAL A 186 7.51 -9.00 -8.94
CA VAL A 186 6.17 -8.75 -8.37
C VAL A 186 5.19 -9.82 -8.83
N ASP A 187 4.25 -10.20 -7.97
CA ASP A 187 3.24 -11.22 -8.25
C ASP A 187 1.90 -10.59 -8.66
N MET A 188 1.70 -9.30 -8.36
CA MET A 188 0.46 -8.56 -8.61
C MET A 188 0.74 -7.13 -9.07
N LEU A 189 -0.05 -6.66 -10.04
CA LEU A 189 -0.05 -5.26 -10.48
C LEU A 189 -1.36 -4.60 -10.06
N LEU A 190 -1.24 -3.50 -9.31
CA LEU A 190 -2.37 -2.66 -8.92
C LEU A 190 -2.37 -1.42 -9.81
N LEU A 191 -3.11 -1.49 -10.91
CA LEU A 191 -3.16 -0.41 -11.89
C LEU A 191 -4.44 0.39 -11.74
N HIS A 192 -4.29 1.72 -11.74
CA HIS A 192 -5.43 2.63 -11.79
C HIS A 192 -6.26 2.38 -13.08
N TYR A 193 -7.60 2.46 -12.99
CA TYR A 193 -8.50 2.04 -14.08
C TYR A 193 -8.23 2.77 -15.43
N LYS A 194 -7.80 4.02 -15.39
CA LYS A 194 -7.42 4.81 -16.59
C LYS A 194 -6.22 4.19 -17.34
N CYS A 195 -5.37 3.43 -16.66
CA CYS A 195 -4.24 2.73 -17.28
C CYS A 195 -4.72 1.51 -18.09
N ILE A 196 -5.82 0.87 -17.70
CA ILE A 196 -6.36 -0.33 -18.37
C ILE A 196 -6.93 0.05 -19.75
N ASN A 197 -7.78 1.09 -19.79
CA ASN A 197 -8.55 1.45 -20.99
C ASN A 197 -7.71 2.05 -22.14
N ARG A 198 -6.46 2.47 -21.87
CA ARG A 198 -5.55 3.05 -22.88
C ARG A 198 -4.43 2.13 -23.33
N SER A 199 -4.20 0.99 -22.67
CA SER A 199 -2.85 0.43 -22.62
C SER A 199 -2.71 -1.08 -22.61
N PHE A 200 -3.73 -1.78 -22.11
CA PHE A 200 -3.72 -3.23 -22.04
C PHE A 200 -4.80 -3.75 -22.97
N PRO A 201 -4.46 -4.23 -24.19
CA PRO A 201 -5.30 -5.27 -24.76
C PRO A 201 -5.34 -6.39 -23.72
N LEU A 202 -6.53 -6.92 -23.42
CA LEU A 202 -6.75 -8.07 -22.53
C LEU A 202 -5.98 -9.29 -23.08
N VAL A 203 -4.66 -9.32 -22.88
CA VAL A 203 -3.79 -10.44 -23.22
C VAL A 203 -3.59 -11.18 -21.90
N PHE A 204 -4.49 -12.13 -21.67
CA PHE A 204 -4.51 -13.00 -20.52
C PHE A 204 -3.22 -13.83 -20.47
N SER A 205 -2.33 -13.53 -19.52
CA SER A 205 -1.22 -14.41 -19.14
C SER A 205 -1.65 -15.24 -17.94
N THR A 206 -1.72 -16.56 -18.10
CA THR A 206 -2.28 -17.53 -17.15
C THR A 206 -1.49 -17.70 -15.84
N ASN A 207 -0.45 -16.88 -15.59
CA ASN A 207 0.46 -17.03 -14.46
C ASN A 207 0.48 -15.82 -13.49
N PHE A 208 -0.34 -14.78 -13.70
CA PHE A 208 -0.47 -13.65 -12.78
C PHE A 208 -1.83 -13.66 -12.09
N ILE A 209 -1.87 -13.42 -10.77
CA ILE A 209 -3.11 -13.15 -10.06
C ILE A 209 -3.47 -11.70 -10.35
N GLU A 210 -4.29 -11.48 -11.37
CA GLU A 210 -4.84 -10.15 -11.70
C GLU A 210 -6.00 -9.84 -10.75
N LEU A 211 -5.75 -8.99 -9.76
CA LEU A 211 -6.80 -8.30 -9.02
C LEU A 211 -6.73 -6.81 -9.36
N ILE A 212 -7.59 -6.36 -10.27
CA ILE A 212 -7.78 -4.94 -10.56
C ILE A 212 -8.57 -4.35 -9.38
N LEU A 213 -7.85 -3.74 -8.44
CA LEU A 213 -8.46 -2.87 -7.44
C LEU A 213 -8.68 -1.51 -8.07
N VAL A 214 -9.94 -1.21 -8.38
CA VAL A 214 -10.41 0.14 -8.68
C VAL A 214 -10.52 0.86 -7.34
N THR A 215 -9.48 1.57 -6.94
CA THR A 215 -9.56 2.59 -5.88
C THR A 215 -10.17 3.87 -6.43
#